data_AF-A0AAJ2MEL0-F1
#
_entry.id   AF-A0AAJ2MEL0-F1
#
_cell.length_a   1.000
_cell.length_b   1.000
_cell.length_c   1.000
_cell.angle_alpha   90.00
_cell.angle_beta   90.00
_cell.angle_gamma   90.00
#
_symmetry.space_group_name_H-M   'P 1'
#
loop_
_entity.id
_entity.type
_entity.pdbx_description
1 polymer ?
#
loop_
_entity_poly.entity_id
_entity_poly.type
_entity_poly.pdbx_seq_one_letter_code
_entity_poly.pdbx_strand_id
1 'polypeptide(L)'
;MRRSAIAMLVFLAASMLFGLFGASPAAAAPGDSVRVFGVLRNGTDKVAGVELEAKDASGTVVGTATSSATGAWSINVPPGQYTIVIDTDSLPDGVEVQKAELPVDVSGGTARPVIFSFGDVRTGTEVSAVSELTRLAIDGIRFGLIIAITGVGLSLIFGTTGLTNFAHGELVTLGAVIAWVINVKLGVQLIPATILAVIVGIGIGILNELGLWRPLRRRRTGLIAMLVVSIGLSLVLRYLILIFFSDRAEPFDDYQAQTQIGSGPFAITPVNLACIIISIVVLLGVALLLQRTRIGKAMRAVADNKDLAESSGIDVDRVILFVWALAGGLATLGGVMFALSELGGRVQWEMGFKLLLLMFAGITLGGLGTAYGALLGCVIVGLLVQLSTYILSPDLKYIGGLLILIIILTIRPQGILGSRARIG
;
A
#
# COMPACT_ATOMS: atom_id res chain seq x y z
N MET A 1 5.07 41.56 8.52
CA MET A 1 4.99 40.15 8.07
C MET A 1 4.89 39.10 9.19
N ARG A 2 5.39 39.34 10.43
CA ARG A 2 5.25 38.37 11.54
C ARG A 2 3.87 38.31 12.21
N ARG A 3 3.09 39.40 12.22
CA ARG A 3 1.74 39.43 12.85
C ARG A 3 0.66 38.72 12.02
N SER A 4 0.78 38.75 10.69
CA SER A 4 -0.16 38.07 9.79
C SER A 4 0.03 36.54 9.75
N ALA A 5 1.27 36.06 9.90
CA ALA A 5 1.55 34.62 9.98
C ALA A 5 1.06 34.00 11.29
N ILE A 6 1.16 34.72 12.41
CA ILE A 6 0.63 34.28 13.71
C ILE A 6 -0.90 34.33 13.72
N ALA A 7 -1.52 35.36 13.11
CA ALA A 7 -2.97 35.42 12.95
C ALA A 7 -3.51 34.27 12.08
N MET A 8 -2.79 33.86 11.03
CA MET A 8 -3.16 32.74 10.17
C MET A 8 -2.98 31.37 10.85
N LEU A 9 -1.96 31.21 11.69
CA LEU A 9 -1.76 30.01 12.52
C LEU A 9 -2.79 29.89 13.65
N VAL A 10 -3.18 31.01 14.27
CA VAL A 10 -4.25 31.05 15.27
C VAL A 10 -5.62 30.81 14.62
N PHE A 11 -5.83 31.29 13.38
CA PHE A 11 -7.04 31.01 12.60
C PHE A 11 -7.14 29.54 12.17
N LEU A 12 -6.01 28.92 11.76
CA LEU A 12 -5.94 27.48 11.45
C LEU A 12 -6.17 26.61 12.69
N ALA A 13 -5.58 26.97 13.83
CA ALA A 13 -5.82 26.28 15.10
C ALA A 13 -7.27 26.46 15.59
N ALA A 14 -7.87 27.64 15.42
CA ALA A 14 -9.27 27.88 15.75
C ALA A 14 -10.24 27.13 14.82
N SER A 15 -9.91 26.99 13.53
CA SER A 15 -10.69 26.18 12.59
C SER A 15 -10.61 24.67 12.83
N MET A 16 -9.49 24.18 13.40
CA MET A 16 -9.38 22.78 13.84
C MET A 16 -10.13 22.50 15.15
N LEU A 17 -10.30 23.50 16.02
CA LEU A 17 -11.10 23.35 17.26
C LEU A 17 -12.61 23.58 17.05
N PHE A 18 -13.03 24.35 16.04
CA PHE A 18 -14.46 24.52 15.71
C PHE A 18 -15.09 23.32 14.97
N GLY A 19 -14.27 22.41 14.44
CA GLY A 19 -14.73 21.14 13.86
C GLY A 19 -15.11 20.08 14.88
N LEU A 20 -14.88 20.32 16.19
CA LEU A 20 -15.13 19.36 17.27
C LEU A 20 -16.40 19.67 18.10
N PHE A 21 -17.07 20.80 17.88
CA PHE A 21 -18.29 21.19 18.62
C PHE A 21 -19.32 21.88 17.72
N GLY A 22 -19.70 21.24 16.61
CA GLY A 22 -20.59 21.85 15.63
C GLY A 22 -21.28 20.89 14.68
N ALA A 23 -21.64 19.70 15.15
CA ALA A 23 -22.64 18.88 14.47
C ALA A 23 -23.72 18.53 15.51
N SER A 24 -24.70 19.42 15.66
CA SER A 24 -25.99 18.99 16.19
C SER A 24 -26.52 17.90 15.24
N PRO A 25 -26.97 16.75 15.75
CA PRO A 25 -27.55 15.73 14.90
C PRO A 25 -28.72 16.37 14.14
N ALA A 26 -28.69 16.26 12.82
CA ALA A 26 -29.79 16.68 11.98
C ALA A 26 -31.06 15.99 12.49
N ALA A 27 -32.06 16.78 12.88
CA ALA A 27 -33.37 16.26 13.22
C ALA A 27 -33.90 15.49 12.01
N ALA A 28 -34.09 14.18 12.20
CA ALA A 28 -34.58 13.29 11.16
C ALA A 28 -35.97 13.72 10.69
N ALA A 29 -36.16 13.79 9.38
CA ALA A 29 -37.47 13.82 8.77
C ALA A 29 -38.22 12.51 9.14
N PRO A 30 -39.51 12.58 9.49
CA PRO A 30 -40.26 11.42 9.94
C PRO A 30 -40.53 10.49 8.75
N GLY A 31 -39.86 9.32 8.71
CA GLY A 31 -40.26 8.24 7.80
C GLY A 31 -39.15 7.30 7.31
N ASP A 32 -37.87 7.66 7.41
CA ASP A 32 -36.81 6.88 6.76
C ASP A 32 -36.24 5.80 7.71
N SER A 33 -37.07 4.80 8.04
CA SER A 33 -36.62 3.66 8.84
C SER A 33 -35.71 2.76 8.00
N VAL A 34 -34.50 2.50 8.48
CA VAL A 34 -33.52 1.63 7.84
C VAL A 34 -33.62 0.22 8.41
N ARG A 35 -33.62 -0.78 7.52
CA ARG A 35 -33.71 -2.19 7.90
C ARG A 35 -32.37 -2.72 8.40
N VAL A 36 -32.31 -3.07 9.68
CA VAL A 36 -31.26 -3.91 10.27
C VAL A 36 -31.75 -5.35 10.23
N PHE A 37 -30.95 -6.29 9.74
CA PHE A 37 -31.41 -7.67 9.56
C PHE A 37 -30.29 -8.69 9.70
N GLY A 38 -30.65 -9.95 9.91
CA GLY A 38 -29.70 -11.04 9.98
C GLY A 38 -30.35 -12.40 9.88
N VAL A 39 -29.52 -13.44 9.86
CA VAL A 39 -29.96 -14.84 9.96
C VAL A 39 -29.13 -15.52 11.04
N LEU A 40 -29.79 -16.03 12.08
CA LEU A 40 -29.16 -16.75 13.18
C LEU A 40 -28.93 -18.21 12.80
N ARG A 41 -27.67 -18.64 12.90
CA ARG A 41 -27.23 -20.00 12.55
C ARG A 41 -26.20 -20.48 13.55
N ASN A 42 -26.39 -21.70 14.06
CA ASN A 42 -25.40 -22.42 14.84
C ASN A 42 -24.90 -23.60 13.99
N GLY A 43 -23.71 -23.48 13.40
CA GLY A 43 -23.23 -24.45 12.40
C GLY A 43 -24.14 -24.53 11.16
N THR A 44 -24.70 -25.72 10.88
CA THR A 44 -25.69 -25.93 9.82
C THR A 44 -27.13 -25.66 10.24
N ASP A 45 -27.36 -25.55 11.55
CA ASP A 45 -28.70 -25.47 12.13
C ASP A 45 -29.15 -24.01 12.23
N LYS A 46 -30.44 -23.78 11.96
CA LYS A 46 -31.06 -22.46 11.99
C LYS A 46 -31.63 -22.23 13.39
N VAL A 47 -31.36 -21.07 13.97
CA VAL A 47 -31.78 -20.75 15.34
C VAL A 47 -33.05 -19.88 15.30
N ALA A 48 -34.19 -20.49 15.60
CA ALA A 48 -35.51 -19.85 15.58
C ALA A 48 -35.99 -19.51 16.99
N GLY A 49 -36.90 -18.53 17.11
CA GLY A 49 -37.52 -18.17 18.40
C GLY A 49 -36.68 -17.28 19.32
N VAL A 50 -35.56 -16.75 18.82
CA VAL A 50 -34.66 -15.88 19.60
C VAL A 50 -35.14 -14.44 19.53
N GLU A 51 -35.25 -13.77 20.67
CA GLU A 51 -35.60 -12.36 20.77
C GLU A 51 -34.36 -11.47 20.64
N LEU A 52 -34.51 -10.41 19.84
CA LEU A 52 -33.47 -9.40 19.60
C LEU A 52 -34.03 -8.01 19.89
N GLU A 53 -33.22 -7.19 20.54
CA GLU A 53 -33.52 -5.80 20.84
C GLU A 53 -32.50 -4.88 20.15
N ALA A 54 -32.96 -3.78 19.57
CA ALA A 54 -32.10 -2.67 19.21
C ALA A 54 -32.12 -1.64 20.35
N LYS A 55 -30.97 -1.36 20.96
CA LYS A 55 -30.81 -0.33 21.99
C LYS A 55 -30.11 0.89 21.43
N ASP A 56 -30.60 2.08 21.73
CA ASP A 56 -29.92 3.33 21.37
C ASP A 56 -28.71 3.62 22.30
N ALA A 57 -28.02 4.73 22.05
CA ALA A 57 -26.87 5.16 22.85
C ALA A 57 -27.20 5.44 24.35
N SER A 58 -28.48 5.57 24.70
CA SER A 58 -28.95 5.74 26.08
C SER A 58 -29.29 4.39 26.76
N GLY A 59 -29.24 3.29 26.01
CA GLY A 59 -29.66 1.96 26.45
C GLY A 59 -31.16 1.71 26.34
N THR A 60 -31.92 2.63 25.74
CA THR A 60 -33.37 2.49 25.55
C THR A 60 -33.65 1.55 24.38
N VAL A 61 -34.58 0.62 24.54
CA VAL A 61 -35.01 -0.30 23.47
C VAL A 61 -35.87 0.46 22.45
N VAL A 62 -35.41 0.52 21.21
CA VAL A 62 -36.03 1.28 20.10
C VAL A 62 -36.73 0.36 19.09
N GLY A 63 -36.49 -0.94 19.16
CA GLY A 63 -37.19 -1.94 18.36
C GLY A 63 -36.83 -3.35 18.79
N THR A 64 -37.76 -4.28 18.58
CA THR A 64 -37.56 -5.70 18.89
C THR A 64 -37.89 -6.56 17.67
N ALA A 65 -37.29 -7.74 17.59
CA ALA A 65 -37.62 -8.74 16.59
C ALA A 65 -37.41 -10.15 17.15
N THR A 66 -38.20 -11.11 16.65
CA THR A 66 -38.01 -12.52 16.95
C THR A 66 -37.53 -13.25 15.70
N SER A 67 -36.56 -14.16 15.84
CA SER A 67 -36.06 -14.93 14.71
C SER A 67 -37.11 -15.94 14.20
N SER A 68 -37.30 -15.98 12.89
CA SER A 68 -38.25 -16.88 12.22
C SER A 68 -37.75 -18.33 12.21
N ALA A 69 -38.59 -19.27 11.73
CA ALA A 69 -38.20 -20.67 11.50
C ALA A 69 -36.99 -20.85 10.57
N THR A 70 -36.64 -19.83 9.78
CA THR A 70 -35.43 -19.83 8.94
C THR A 70 -34.23 -19.18 9.62
N GLY A 71 -34.34 -18.78 10.88
CA GLY A 71 -33.38 -17.99 11.64
C GLY A 71 -33.36 -16.51 11.25
N ALA A 72 -34.22 -16.06 10.33
CA ALA A 72 -34.17 -14.70 9.82
C ALA A 72 -34.87 -13.73 10.78
N TRP A 73 -34.29 -12.55 10.99
CA TRP A 73 -34.86 -11.47 11.79
C TRP A 73 -34.61 -10.12 11.13
N SER A 74 -35.43 -9.13 11.45
CA SER A 74 -35.20 -7.74 11.04
C SER A 74 -35.88 -6.74 11.94
N ILE A 75 -35.17 -5.65 12.24
CA ILE A 75 -35.65 -4.49 13.01
C ILE A 75 -35.50 -3.26 12.13
N ASN A 76 -36.54 -2.44 12.04
CA ASN A 76 -36.47 -1.16 11.34
C ASN A 76 -36.21 -0.06 12.36
N VAL A 77 -35.07 0.62 12.26
CA VAL A 77 -34.69 1.71 13.15
C VAL A 77 -34.37 2.97 12.33
N PRO A 78 -34.58 4.18 12.86
CA PRO A 78 -34.09 5.40 12.22
C PRO A 78 -32.56 5.37 12.00
N PRO A 79 -32.00 6.26 11.18
CA PRO A 79 -30.55 6.40 11.08
C PRO A 79 -29.95 6.84 12.43
N GLY A 80 -28.90 6.16 12.88
CA GLY A 80 -28.31 6.37 14.19
C GLY A 80 -27.38 5.23 14.61
N GLN A 81 -26.78 5.35 15.79
CA GLN A 81 -25.97 4.30 16.40
C GLN A 81 -26.82 3.46 17.35
N TYR A 82 -26.77 2.15 17.16
CA TYR A 82 -27.54 1.19 17.97
C TYR A 82 -26.65 0.02 18.39
N THR A 83 -27.02 -0.63 19.48
CA THR A 83 -26.48 -1.93 19.88
C THR A 83 -27.58 -2.96 19.72
N ILE A 84 -27.36 -3.96 18.87
CA ILE A 84 -28.28 -5.09 18.76
C ILE A 84 -27.92 -6.11 19.83
N VAL A 85 -28.89 -6.42 20.68
CA VAL A 85 -28.77 -7.33 21.81
C VAL A 85 -29.61 -8.57 21.54
N ILE A 86 -29.03 -9.75 21.69
CA ILE A 86 -29.75 -11.02 21.77
C ILE A 86 -30.14 -11.27 23.22
N ASP A 87 -31.41 -11.58 23.46
CA ASP A 87 -31.84 -12.10 24.75
C ASP A 87 -31.36 -13.54 24.90
N THR A 88 -30.45 -13.76 25.84
CA THR A 88 -29.86 -15.07 26.12
C THR A 88 -30.86 -16.06 26.68
N ASP A 89 -31.93 -15.59 27.32
CA ASP A 89 -32.97 -16.46 27.91
C ASP A 89 -33.91 -17.03 26.83
N SER A 90 -33.95 -16.39 25.65
CA SER A 90 -34.72 -16.83 24.49
C SER A 90 -33.99 -17.87 23.62
N LEU A 91 -32.76 -18.25 23.98
CA LEU A 91 -31.96 -19.20 23.21
C LEU A 91 -32.46 -20.64 23.42
N PRO A 92 -32.57 -21.46 22.36
CA PRO A 92 -32.86 -22.89 22.49
C PRO A 92 -31.80 -23.63 23.31
N ASP A 93 -32.21 -24.69 24.00
CA ASP A 93 -31.32 -25.53 24.82
C ASP A 93 -30.08 -26.00 24.04
N GLY A 94 -28.88 -25.73 24.60
CA GLY A 94 -27.60 -26.10 24.01
C GLY A 94 -27.05 -25.12 22.96
N VAL A 95 -27.69 -23.97 22.74
CA VAL A 95 -27.19 -22.90 21.88
C VAL A 95 -26.67 -21.74 22.72
N GLU A 96 -25.34 -21.56 22.75
CA GLU A 96 -24.72 -20.38 23.35
C GLU A 96 -24.39 -19.33 22.28
N VAL A 97 -24.54 -18.04 22.60
CA VAL A 97 -24.12 -16.93 21.73
C VAL A 97 -22.75 -16.44 22.18
N GLN A 98 -21.80 -16.28 21.24
CA GLN A 98 -20.44 -15.87 21.57
C GLN A 98 -20.38 -14.42 22.07
N LYS A 99 -21.19 -13.54 21.48
CA LYS A 99 -21.35 -12.16 21.89
C LYS A 99 -22.79 -11.75 21.72
N ALA A 100 -23.48 -11.49 22.83
CA ALA A 100 -24.89 -11.12 22.83
C ALA A 100 -25.12 -9.68 22.33
N GLU A 101 -24.10 -8.82 22.31
CA GLU A 101 -24.22 -7.40 21.96
C GLU A 101 -23.31 -7.00 20.79
N LEU A 102 -23.88 -6.43 19.73
CA LEU A 102 -23.13 -5.95 18.56
C LEU A 102 -23.48 -4.48 18.25
N PRO A 103 -22.48 -3.58 18.22
CA PRO A 103 -22.71 -2.19 17.81
C PRO A 103 -22.91 -2.12 16.28
N VAL A 104 -23.88 -1.30 15.86
CA VAL A 104 -24.27 -1.11 14.48
C VAL A 104 -24.47 0.38 14.22
N ASP A 105 -23.80 0.87 13.18
CA ASP A 105 -24.00 2.23 12.67
C ASP A 105 -24.96 2.18 11.48
N VAL A 106 -26.13 2.79 11.66
CA VAL A 106 -27.23 2.78 10.70
C VAL A 106 -27.25 4.12 9.98
N SER A 107 -26.72 4.12 8.76
CA SER A 107 -26.81 5.26 7.83
C SER A 107 -28.07 5.19 6.97
N GLY A 108 -28.67 6.35 6.66
CA GLY A 108 -29.87 6.44 5.82
C GLY A 108 -29.77 5.69 4.49
N GLY A 109 -30.87 5.05 4.08
CA GLY A 109 -31.03 4.42 2.76
C GLY A 109 -30.30 3.09 2.50
N THR A 110 -29.54 2.54 3.45
CA THR A 110 -28.80 1.26 3.24
C THR A 110 -29.14 0.24 4.32
N ALA A 111 -29.76 -0.88 3.95
CA ALA A 111 -30.03 -1.96 4.89
C ALA A 111 -28.73 -2.54 5.46
N ARG A 112 -28.71 -2.81 6.78
CA ARG A 112 -27.50 -3.23 7.51
C ARG A 112 -27.61 -4.69 7.96
N PRO A 113 -26.77 -5.60 7.43
CA PRO A 113 -26.71 -6.96 7.93
C PRO A 113 -25.94 -7.03 9.25
N VAL A 114 -26.45 -7.79 10.22
CA VAL A 114 -25.81 -8.07 11.51
C VAL A 114 -25.73 -9.58 11.68
N ILE A 115 -24.54 -10.07 12.01
CA ILE A 115 -24.25 -11.50 12.11
C ILE A 115 -23.82 -11.81 13.53
N PHE A 116 -24.59 -12.66 14.19
CA PHE A 116 -24.25 -13.23 15.48
C PHE A 116 -23.61 -14.61 15.29
N SER A 117 -22.58 -14.89 16.09
CA SER A 117 -21.89 -16.18 16.11
C SER A 117 -22.36 -17.00 17.31
N PHE A 118 -22.64 -18.28 17.09
CA PHE A 118 -23.16 -19.22 18.09
C PHE A 118 -22.23 -20.42 18.30
N GLY A 119 -22.42 -21.13 19.41
CA GLY A 119 -21.61 -22.24 19.89
C GLY A 119 -20.57 -21.80 20.92
N ASP A 120 -19.77 -22.76 21.40
CA ASP A 120 -18.59 -22.46 22.22
C ASP A 120 -17.87 -21.27 21.60
N VAL A 121 -17.48 -20.31 22.43
CA VAL A 121 -16.42 -19.39 22.05
C VAL A 121 -15.25 -20.29 21.73
N ARG A 122 -15.06 -20.60 20.44
CA ARG A 122 -13.75 -20.87 19.90
C ARG A 122 -13.03 -19.57 20.18
N THR A 123 -12.49 -19.42 21.39
CA THR A 123 -11.52 -18.40 21.76
C THR A 123 -10.52 -18.53 20.64
N GLY A 124 -10.62 -17.62 19.67
CA GLY A 124 -10.20 -17.89 18.30
C GLY A 124 -8.80 -18.43 18.40
N THR A 125 -8.62 -19.72 18.04
CA THR A 125 -7.48 -20.57 18.41
C THR A 125 -6.31 -19.68 18.76
N GLU A 126 -6.00 -19.44 20.06
CA GLU A 126 -5.05 -18.40 20.47
C GLU A 126 -3.89 -18.43 19.49
N VAL A 127 -3.88 -17.48 18.56
CA VAL A 127 -2.93 -17.53 17.47
C VAL A 127 -1.64 -17.18 18.17
N SER A 128 -0.81 -18.21 18.41
CA SER A 128 0.44 -18.04 19.13
C SER A 128 1.11 -16.77 18.64
N ALA A 129 1.56 -15.90 19.55
CA ALA A 129 2.25 -14.68 19.15
C ALA A 129 3.40 -14.98 18.17
N VAL A 130 4.02 -16.17 18.30
CA VAL A 130 5.03 -16.68 17.37
C VAL A 130 4.47 -16.92 15.96
N SER A 131 3.27 -17.49 15.82
CA SER A 131 2.66 -17.75 14.52
C SER A 131 2.21 -16.45 13.84
N GLU A 132 1.66 -15.49 14.60
CA GLU A 132 1.32 -14.17 14.08
C GLU A 132 2.57 -13.39 13.63
N LEU A 133 3.59 -13.31 14.50
CA LEU A 133 4.86 -12.66 14.16
C LEU A 133 5.57 -13.32 12.97
N THR A 134 5.49 -14.65 12.85
CA THR A 134 6.05 -15.39 11.70
C THR A 134 5.33 -15.00 10.41
N ARG A 135 3.99 -14.93 10.43
CA ARG A 135 3.21 -14.51 9.27
C ARG A 135 3.53 -13.06 8.87
N LEU A 136 3.58 -12.14 9.84
CA LEU A 136 3.96 -10.75 9.62
C LEU A 136 5.39 -10.61 9.08
N ALA A 137 6.33 -11.43 9.53
CA ALA A 137 7.69 -11.45 9.00
C ALA A 137 7.71 -11.91 7.53
N ILE A 138 6.95 -12.96 7.17
CA ILE A 138 6.84 -13.43 5.78
C ILE A 138 6.23 -12.36 4.88
N ASP A 139 5.12 -11.75 5.31
CA ASP A 139 4.47 -10.65 4.60
C ASP A 139 5.41 -9.44 4.48
N GLY A 140 6.20 -9.15 5.51
CA GLY A 140 7.18 -8.06 5.52
C GLY A 140 8.35 -8.30 4.58
N ILE A 141 8.85 -9.53 4.47
CA ILE A 141 9.88 -9.91 3.48
C ILE A 141 9.31 -9.75 2.07
N ARG A 142 8.09 -10.25 1.80
CA ARG A 142 7.42 -10.08 0.50
C ARG A 142 7.31 -8.61 0.15
N PHE A 143 6.77 -7.82 1.06
CA PHE A 143 6.55 -6.39 0.85
C PHE A 143 7.87 -5.65 0.63
N GLY A 144 8.89 -5.97 1.43
CA GLY A 144 10.23 -5.42 1.30
C GLY A 144 10.94 -5.75 -0.01
N LEU A 145 10.74 -6.96 -0.54
CA LEU A 145 11.24 -7.36 -1.86
C LEU A 145 10.58 -6.56 -3.01
N ILE A 146 9.29 -6.28 -2.89
CA ILE A 146 8.54 -5.46 -3.87
C ILE A 146 9.03 -4.01 -3.82
N ILE A 147 9.18 -3.43 -2.63
CA ILE A 147 9.79 -2.10 -2.46
C ILE A 147 11.21 -2.11 -3.04
N ALA A 148 11.99 -3.17 -2.82
CA ALA A 148 13.36 -3.28 -3.33
C ALA A 148 13.41 -3.26 -4.87
N ILE A 149 12.60 -4.05 -5.57
CA ILE A 149 12.55 -3.98 -7.05
C ILE A 149 12.22 -2.58 -7.51
N THR A 150 11.19 -2.01 -6.91
CA THR A 150 10.66 -0.70 -7.31
C THR A 150 11.69 0.41 -7.04
N GLY A 151 12.40 0.32 -5.92
CA GLY A 151 13.36 1.30 -5.44
C GLY A 151 14.78 1.16 -6.00
N VAL A 152 15.22 -0.04 -6.43
CA VAL A 152 16.57 -0.22 -6.99
C VAL A 152 16.77 0.63 -8.24
N GLY A 153 15.76 0.73 -9.11
CA GLY A 153 15.82 1.63 -10.27
C GLY A 153 16.02 3.10 -9.88
N LEU A 154 15.29 3.57 -8.87
CA LEU A 154 15.43 4.91 -8.31
C LEU A 154 16.82 5.14 -7.69
N SER A 155 17.35 4.14 -6.97
CA SER A 155 18.69 4.19 -6.40
C SER A 155 19.78 4.29 -7.47
N LEU A 156 19.63 3.58 -8.59
CA LEU A 156 20.58 3.64 -9.71
C LEU A 156 20.53 4.99 -10.43
N ILE A 157 19.35 5.57 -10.63
CA ILE A 157 19.20 6.93 -11.18
C ILE A 157 19.92 7.91 -10.25
N PHE A 158 19.64 7.86 -8.95
CA PHE A 158 20.31 8.72 -7.98
C PHE A 158 21.82 8.51 -7.98
N GLY A 159 22.29 7.27 -7.96
CA GLY A 159 23.72 6.95 -7.93
C GLY A 159 24.49 7.49 -9.13
N THR A 160 23.89 7.45 -10.33
CA THR A 160 24.58 7.89 -11.56
C THR A 160 24.40 9.37 -11.90
N THR A 161 23.36 10.03 -11.38
CA THR A 161 23.02 11.41 -11.76
C THR A 161 22.93 12.39 -10.58
N GLY A 162 22.84 11.90 -9.35
CA GLY A 162 22.51 12.70 -8.15
C GLY A 162 21.06 13.17 -8.09
N LEU A 163 20.21 12.76 -9.04
CA LEU A 163 18.82 13.21 -9.12
C LEU A 163 17.91 12.43 -8.17
N THR A 164 17.33 13.12 -7.20
CA THR A 164 16.22 12.62 -6.39
C THR A 164 14.91 12.77 -7.18
N ASN A 165 14.53 11.72 -7.91
CA ASN A 165 13.37 11.76 -8.80
C ASN A 165 12.05 11.42 -8.06
N PHE A 166 11.27 12.43 -7.68
CA PHE A 166 9.95 12.23 -7.06
C PHE A 166 8.89 11.69 -8.04
N ALA A 167 9.09 11.82 -9.36
CA ALA A 167 8.17 11.25 -10.35
C ALA A 167 8.29 9.73 -10.49
N HIS A 168 9.31 9.11 -9.89
CA HIS A 168 9.51 7.65 -9.99
C HIS A 168 8.31 6.87 -9.46
N GLY A 169 7.66 7.35 -8.39
CA GLY A 169 6.43 6.74 -7.87
C GLY A 169 5.33 6.68 -8.93
N GLU A 170 5.18 7.71 -9.75
CA GLU A 170 4.17 7.70 -10.81
C GLU A 170 4.50 6.72 -11.93
N LEU A 171 5.78 6.42 -12.19
CA LEU A 171 6.18 5.37 -13.13
C LEU A 171 5.73 3.98 -12.63
N VAL A 172 5.74 3.77 -11.32
CA VAL A 172 5.21 2.55 -10.68
C VAL A 172 3.72 2.41 -10.93
N THR A 173 2.97 3.49 -10.64
CA THR A 173 1.52 3.52 -10.90
C THR A 173 1.22 3.28 -12.38
N LEU A 174 1.88 4.06 -13.25
CA LEU A 174 1.67 4.02 -14.69
C LEU A 174 1.95 2.63 -15.26
N GLY A 175 3.02 1.96 -14.80
CA GLY A 175 3.33 0.60 -15.24
C GLY A 175 2.24 -0.41 -14.90
N ALA A 176 1.64 -0.33 -13.70
CA ALA A 176 0.53 -1.21 -13.35
C ALA A 176 -0.77 -0.87 -14.09
N VAL A 177 -1.03 0.42 -14.32
CA VAL A 177 -2.17 0.86 -15.15
C VAL A 177 -2.02 0.34 -16.57
N ILE A 178 -0.82 0.39 -17.16
CA ILE A 178 -0.56 -0.17 -18.49
C ILE A 178 -0.80 -1.69 -18.50
N ALA A 179 -0.29 -2.42 -17.51
CA ALA A 179 -0.54 -3.85 -17.38
C ALA A 179 -2.03 -4.16 -17.24
N TRP A 180 -2.77 -3.33 -16.50
CA TRP A 180 -4.21 -3.48 -16.33
C TRP A 180 -4.98 -3.19 -17.62
N VAL A 181 -4.61 -2.15 -18.37
CA VAL A 181 -5.22 -1.86 -19.67
C VAL A 181 -5.00 -3.04 -20.62
N ILE A 182 -3.80 -3.58 -20.68
CA ILE A 182 -3.50 -4.74 -21.54
C ILE A 182 -4.26 -5.98 -21.05
N ASN A 183 -4.38 -6.17 -19.74
CA ASN A 183 -5.07 -7.32 -19.17
C ASN A 183 -6.58 -7.27 -19.40
N VAL A 184 -7.21 -6.18 -18.97
CA VAL A 184 -8.67 -6.05 -18.87
C VAL A 184 -9.28 -5.47 -20.15
N LYS A 185 -8.67 -4.44 -20.75
CA LYS A 185 -9.23 -3.79 -21.95
C LYS A 185 -8.87 -4.52 -23.23
N LEU A 186 -7.67 -5.10 -23.32
CA LEU A 186 -7.24 -5.88 -24.48
C LEU A 186 -7.47 -7.39 -24.30
N GLY A 187 -7.89 -7.85 -23.11
CA GLY A 187 -8.21 -9.26 -22.84
C GLY A 187 -6.99 -10.19 -22.85
N VAL A 188 -5.77 -9.65 -22.70
CA VAL A 188 -4.55 -10.45 -22.68
C VAL A 188 -4.32 -11.00 -21.28
N GLN A 189 -3.91 -12.26 -21.14
CA GLN A 189 -3.62 -12.83 -19.82
C GLN A 189 -2.55 -12.00 -19.06
N LEU A 190 -2.64 -11.93 -17.73
CA LEU A 190 -1.85 -11.00 -16.94
C LEU A 190 -0.33 -11.20 -17.05
N ILE A 191 0.16 -12.43 -17.20
CA ILE A 191 1.61 -12.70 -17.36
C ILE A 191 2.16 -12.03 -18.63
N PRO A 192 1.66 -12.33 -19.85
CA PRO A 192 2.09 -11.63 -21.05
C PRO A 192 1.76 -10.14 -21.03
N ALA A 193 0.64 -9.73 -20.41
CA ALA A 193 0.33 -8.32 -20.20
C ALA A 193 1.40 -7.59 -19.38
N THR A 194 1.91 -8.24 -18.32
CA THR A 194 3.00 -7.71 -17.48
C THR A 194 4.30 -7.60 -18.26
N ILE A 195 4.65 -8.61 -19.07
CA ILE A 195 5.86 -8.56 -19.92
C ILE A 195 5.77 -7.40 -20.91
N LEU A 196 4.62 -7.24 -21.58
CA LEU A 196 4.40 -6.13 -22.51
C LEU A 196 4.43 -4.78 -21.78
N ALA A 197 3.81 -4.68 -20.60
CA ALA A 197 3.86 -3.49 -19.78
C ALA A 197 5.30 -3.13 -19.37
N VAL A 198 6.13 -4.12 -19.01
CA VAL A 198 7.56 -3.89 -18.70
C VAL A 198 8.30 -3.35 -19.91
N ILE A 199 8.04 -3.86 -21.12
CA ILE A 199 8.65 -3.32 -22.36
C ILE A 199 8.23 -1.86 -22.57
N VAL A 200 6.95 -1.54 -22.38
CA VAL A 200 6.45 -0.17 -22.47
C VAL A 200 7.08 0.71 -21.38
N GLY A 201 7.22 0.19 -20.16
CA GLY A 201 7.88 0.86 -19.03
C GLY A 201 9.35 1.19 -19.29
N ILE A 202 10.09 0.27 -19.92
CA ILE A 202 11.45 0.51 -20.42
C ILE A 202 11.45 1.68 -21.41
N GLY A 203 10.52 1.67 -22.36
CA GLY A 203 10.32 2.76 -23.32
C GLY A 203 10.01 4.10 -22.65
N ILE A 204 9.15 4.12 -21.62
CA ILE A 204 8.82 5.32 -20.84
C ILE A 204 10.04 5.83 -20.08
N GLY A 205 10.86 4.95 -19.51
CA GLY A 205 12.12 5.33 -18.87
C GLY A 205 13.08 6.02 -19.85
N ILE A 206 13.27 5.42 -21.03
CA ILE A 206 14.06 5.99 -22.13
C ILE A 206 13.51 7.35 -22.56
N LEU A 207 12.18 7.47 -22.71
CA LEU A 207 11.51 8.71 -23.10
C LEU A 207 11.70 9.81 -22.05
N ASN A 208 11.62 9.47 -20.76
CA ASN A 208 11.88 10.42 -19.68
C ASN A 208 13.30 10.95 -19.75
N GLU A 209 14.28 10.07 -19.90
CA GLU A 209 15.69 10.49 -20.02
C GLU A 209 15.93 11.35 -21.25
N LEU A 210 15.51 10.91 -22.44
CA LEU A 210 15.77 11.64 -23.68
C LEU A 210 14.95 12.93 -23.81
N GLY A 211 13.70 12.90 -23.35
CA GLY A 211 12.75 13.99 -23.53
C GLY A 211 12.85 15.08 -22.46
N LEU A 212 13.20 14.71 -21.22
CA LEU A 212 13.18 15.65 -20.10
C LEU A 212 14.53 15.79 -19.40
N TRP A 213 15.10 14.69 -18.91
CA TRP A 213 16.25 14.76 -18.00
C TRP A 213 17.57 15.07 -18.70
N ARG A 214 17.84 14.45 -19.86
CA ARG A 214 19.04 14.69 -20.66
C ARG A 214 19.10 16.13 -21.19
N PRO A 215 18.02 16.72 -21.76
CA PRO A 215 18.04 18.13 -22.18
C PRO A 215 18.31 19.09 -21.01
N LEU A 216 17.67 18.88 -19.86
CA LEU A 216 17.90 19.70 -18.66
C LEU A 216 19.35 19.60 -18.17
N ARG A 217 19.90 18.38 -18.14
CA ARG A 217 21.30 18.14 -17.78
C ARG A 217 22.28 18.80 -18.75
N ARG A 218 22.00 18.76 -20.05
CA ARG A 218 22.81 19.46 -21.08
C ARG A 218 22.77 20.98 -20.94
N ARG A 219 21.63 21.53 -20.48
CA ARG A 219 21.50 22.95 -20.13
C ARG A 219 22.14 23.31 -18.78
N ARG A 220 22.83 22.36 -18.13
CA ARG A 220 23.47 22.52 -16.81
C ARG A 220 22.51 22.99 -15.72
N THR A 221 21.25 22.56 -15.80
CA THR A 221 20.26 22.81 -14.74
C THR A 221 20.74 22.17 -13.44
N GLY A 222 20.73 22.94 -12.33
CA GLY A 222 21.15 22.44 -11.03
C GLY A 222 20.26 21.32 -10.49
N LEU A 223 20.81 20.46 -9.62
CA LEU A 223 20.08 19.32 -9.04
C LEU A 223 18.80 19.74 -8.31
N ILE A 224 18.83 20.87 -7.59
CA ILE A 224 17.66 21.40 -6.86
C ILE A 224 16.54 21.75 -7.85
N ALA A 225 16.86 22.40 -8.97
CA ALA A 225 15.87 22.75 -9.98
C ALA A 225 15.30 21.48 -10.64
N MET A 226 16.13 20.47 -10.92
CA MET A 226 15.65 19.18 -11.44
C MET A 226 14.78 18.42 -10.44
N LEU A 227 15.05 18.53 -9.14
CA LEU A 227 14.18 18.01 -8.08
C LEU A 227 12.80 18.67 -8.12
N VAL A 228 12.73 20.01 -8.24
CA VAL A 228 11.45 20.73 -8.39
C VAL A 228 10.71 20.29 -9.64
N VAL A 229 11.42 20.12 -10.77
CA VAL A 229 10.83 19.59 -12.01
C VAL A 229 10.26 18.18 -11.80
N SER A 230 10.93 17.32 -11.03
CA SER A 230 10.43 15.97 -10.73
C SER A 230 9.14 15.97 -9.92
N ILE A 231 8.98 16.91 -9.00
CA ILE A 231 7.74 17.09 -8.24
C ILE A 231 6.62 17.57 -9.16
N GLY A 232 6.90 18.55 -10.03
CA GLY A 232 5.96 19.01 -11.04
C GLY A 232 5.52 17.89 -11.99
N LEU A 233 6.48 17.10 -12.49
CA LEU A 233 6.19 15.94 -13.33
C LEU A 233 5.36 14.89 -12.59
N SER A 234 5.66 14.62 -11.31
CA SER A 234 4.89 13.69 -10.48
C SER A 234 3.43 14.13 -10.39
N LEU A 235 3.17 15.41 -10.10
CA LEU A 235 1.80 15.93 -10.03
C LEU A 235 1.08 15.81 -11.37
N VAL A 236 1.74 16.21 -12.46
CA VAL A 236 1.16 16.09 -13.81
C VAL A 236 0.82 14.65 -14.13
N LEU A 237 1.76 13.71 -13.98
CA LEU A 237 1.52 12.30 -14.28
C LEU A 237 0.42 11.70 -13.40
N ARG A 238 0.41 12.01 -12.10
CA ARG A 238 -0.59 11.49 -11.17
C ARG A 238 -2.01 11.88 -11.56
N TYR A 239 -2.21 13.16 -11.88
CA TYR A 239 -3.53 13.65 -12.28
C TYR A 239 -3.90 13.25 -13.70
N LEU A 240 -2.94 13.07 -14.61
CA LEU A 240 -3.21 12.46 -15.91
C LEU A 240 -3.68 11.00 -15.75
N ILE A 241 -3.02 10.22 -14.88
CA ILE A 241 -3.47 8.86 -14.56
C ILE A 241 -4.89 8.89 -14.01
N LEU A 242 -5.19 9.77 -13.05
CA LEU A 242 -6.54 9.91 -12.50
C LEU A 242 -7.60 10.21 -13.58
N ILE A 243 -7.29 11.11 -14.53
CA ILE A 243 -8.22 11.49 -15.61
C ILE A 243 -8.48 10.33 -16.59
N PHE A 244 -7.43 9.56 -16.95
CA PHE A 244 -7.53 8.54 -18.00
C PHE A 244 -7.82 7.11 -17.49
N PHE A 245 -7.60 6.83 -16.20
CA PHE A 245 -7.79 5.50 -15.62
C PHE A 245 -9.14 5.37 -14.89
N SER A 246 -9.18 5.67 -13.60
CA SER A 246 -10.34 5.57 -12.71
C SER A 246 -9.97 6.20 -11.37
N ASP A 247 -10.94 6.81 -10.68
CA ASP A 247 -10.80 7.25 -9.29
C ASP A 247 -10.93 6.07 -8.32
N ARG A 248 -11.52 4.95 -8.77
CA ARG A 248 -11.71 3.73 -8.01
C ARG A 248 -10.59 2.73 -8.24
N ALA A 249 -10.45 1.82 -7.28
CA ALA A 249 -9.55 0.69 -7.41
C ALA A 249 -10.15 -0.32 -8.40
N GLU A 250 -9.43 -0.67 -9.46
CA GLU A 250 -9.89 -1.64 -10.48
C GLU A 250 -9.13 -2.96 -10.36
N PRO A 251 -9.82 -4.12 -10.35
CA PRO A 251 -9.16 -5.42 -10.29
C PRO A 251 -8.54 -5.82 -11.63
N PHE A 252 -7.49 -6.64 -11.60
CA PHE A 252 -7.10 -7.47 -12.75
C PHE A 252 -8.11 -8.59 -12.97
N ASP A 253 -8.21 -9.10 -14.21
CA ASP A 253 -9.12 -10.21 -14.53
C ASP A 253 -8.58 -11.56 -14.01
N ASP A 254 -7.26 -11.72 -14.03
CA ASP A 254 -6.60 -12.95 -13.59
C ASP A 254 -6.20 -12.92 -12.11
N TYR A 255 -6.01 -14.11 -11.55
CA TYR A 255 -5.43 -14.37 -10.22
C TYR A 255 -6.17 -13.70 -9.04
N GLN A 256 -7.45 -13.40 -9.21
CA GLN A 256 -8.32 -12.93 -8.13
C GLN A 256 -8.75 -14.09 -7.21
N ALA A 257 -9.03 -13.77 -5.94
CA ALA A 257 -9.64 -14.68 -4.97
C ALA A 257 -8.96 -16.06 -4.82
N GLN A 258 -7.62 -16.10 -4.85
CA GLN A 258 -6.88 -17.35 -4.66
C GLN A 258 -6.95 -17.86 -3.22
N THR A 259 -7.13 -19.17 -3.06
CA THR A 259 -7.01 -19.84 -1.77
C THR A 259 -5.55 -19.90 -1.33
N GLN A 260 -5.30 -19.66 -0.04
CA GLN A 260 -3.98 -19.86 0.53
C GLN A 260 -3.57 -21.33 0.46
N ILE A 261 -2.31 -21.57 0.15
CA ILE A 261 -1.67 -22.89 0.21
C ILE A 261 -0.78 -22.97 1.45
N GLY A 262 -0.64 -24.16 2.02
CA GLY A 262 0.10 -24.40 3.25
C GLY A 262 -0.81 -24.40 4.49
N SER A 263 -0.18 -24.50 5.67
CA SER A 263 -0.88 -24.61 6.95
C SER A 263 -0.27 -23.70 8.02
N GLY A 264 -1.12 -23.14 8.88
CA GLY A 264 -0.69 -22.30 10.01
C GLY A 264 -0.02 -20.99 9.55
N PRO A 265 1.07 -20.55 10.20
CA PRO A 265 1.68 -19.24 9.93
C PRO A 265 2.36 -19.11 8.57
N PHE A 266 2.56 -20.23 7.87
CA PHE A 266 3.19 -20.27 6.54
C PHE A 266 2.17 -20.26 5.40
N ALA A 267 0.88 -20.09 5.70
CA ALA A 267 -0.17 -20.02 4.69
C ALA A 267 0.04 -18.79 3.78
N ILE A 268 0.23 -19.02 2.49
CA ILE A 268 0.53 -17.98 1.49
C ILE A 268 -0.28 -18.22 0.23
N THR A 269 -0.73 -17.17 -0.45
CA THR A 269 -1.40 -17.33 -1.74
C THR A 269 -0.37 -17.64 -2.84
N PRO A 270 -0.73 -18.42 -3.88
CA PRO A 270 0.16 -18.68 -5.01
C PRO A 270 0.70 -17.40 -5.67
N VAL A 271 -0.11 -16.34 -5.81
CA VAL A 271 0.32 -15.04 -6.34
C VAL A 271 1.41 -14.41 -5.47
N ASN A 272 1.28 -14.48 -4.14
CA ASN A 272 2.26 -13.90 -3.23
C ASN A 272 3.57 -14.67 -3.27
N LEU A 273 3.51 -16.00 -3.34
CA LEU A 273 4.69 -16.84 -3.52
C LEU A 273 5.38 -16.56 -4.86
N ALA A 274 4.62 -16.47 -5.95
CA ALA A 274 5.15 -16.09 -7.26
C ALA A 274 5.82 -14.71 -7.21
N CYS A 275 5.21 -13.74 -6.53
CA CYS A 275 5.81 -12.41 -6.35
C CYS A 275 7.15 -12.47 -5.61
N ILE A 276 7.26 -13.25 -4.52
CA ILE A 276 8.54 -13.45 -3.83
C ILE A 276 9.59 -14.03 -4.77
N ILE A 277 9.26 -15.11 -5.49
CA ILE A 277 10.20 -15.82 -6.38
C ILE A 277 10.67 -14.90 -7.51
N ILE A 278 9.74 -14.25 -8.21
CA ILE A 278 10.06 -13.30 -9.28
C ILE A 278 10.93 -12.16 -8.74
N SER A 279 10.63 -11.67 -7.52
CA SER A 279 11.41 -10.61 -6.91
C SER A 279 12.86 -11.00 -6.69
N ILE A 280 13.09 -12.17 -6.09
CA ILE A 280 14.44 -12.69 -5.83
C ILE A 280 15.19 -12.88 -7.14
N VAL A 281 14.55 -13.48 -8.16
CA VAL A 281 15.17 -13.72 -9.47
C VAL A 281 15.57 -12.40 -10.13
N VAL A 282 14.68 -11.40 -10.14
CA VAL A 282 14.96 -10.10 -10.76
C VAL A 282 16.03 -9.34 -10.01
N LEU A 283 15.97 -9.28 -8.68
CA LEU A 283 16.98 -8.60 -7.86
C LEU A 283 18.35 -9.27 -7.99
N LEU A 284 18.41 -10.60 -8.03
CA LEU A 284 19.64 -11.33 -8.31
C LEU A 284 20.14 -11.05 -9.74
N GLY A 285 19.25 -10.98 -10.72
CA GLY A 285 19.55 -10.59 -12.09
C GLY A 285 20.17 -9.18 -12.16
N VAL A 286 19.62 -8.21 -11.44
CA VAL A 286 20.18 -6.85 -11.33
C VAL A 286 21.54 -6.88 -10.62
N ALA A 287 21.69 -7.65 -9.54
CA ALA A 287 22.97 -7.79 -8.84
C ALA A 287 24.06 -8.38 -9.75
N LEU A 288 23.73 -9.42 -10.52
CA LEU A 288 24.63 -10.04 -11.50
C LEU A 288 24.95 -9.09 -12.64
N LEU A 289 23.97 -8.33 -13.14
CA LEU A 289 24.17 -7.26 -14.13
C LEU A 289 25.23 -6.28 -13.62
N LEU A 290 25.08 -5.76 -12.41
CA LEU A 290 25.99 -4.75 -11.84
C LEU A 290 27.39 -5.29 -11.57
N GLN A 291 27.52 -6.55 -11.12
CA GLN A 291 28.81 -7.14 -10.78
C GLN A 291 29.59 -7.69 -11.97
N ARG A 292 28.90 -8.40 -12.88
CA ARG A 292 29.55 -9.25 -13.88
C ARG A 292 29.62 -8.61 -15.27
N THR A 293 28.80 -7.61 -15.57
CA THR A 293 28.74 -7.06 -16.94
C THR A 293 29.60 -5.81 -17.13
N ARG A 294 29.92 -5.50 -18.40
CA ARG A 294 30.63 -4.26 -18.76
C ARG A 294 29.79 -3.01 -18.46
N ILE A 295 28.48 -3.07 -18.71
CA ILE A 295 27.58 -1.95 -18.40
C ILE A 295 27.50 -1.72 -16.88
N GLY A 296 27.46 -2.77 -16.06
CA GLY A 296 27.48 -2.64 -14.60
C GLY A 296 28.77 -2.03 -14.04
N LYS A 297 29.92 -2.33 -14.66
CA LYS A 297 31.19 -1.66 -14.32
C LYS A 297 31.16 -0.18 -14.71
N ALA A 298 30.63 0.15 -15.89
CA ALA A 298 30.48 1.53 -16.33
C ALA A 298 29.52 2.33 -15.44
N MET A 299 28.39 1.75 -15.01
CA MET A 299 27.46 2.38 -14.06
C MET A 299 28.14 2.75 -12.73
N ARG A 300 28.93 1.84 -12.16
CA ARG A 300 29.67 2.11 -10.93
C ARG A 300 30.74 3.19 -11.11
N ALA A 301 31.48 3.14 -12.22
CA ALA A 301 32.45 4.19 -12.54
C ALA A 301 31.81 5.57 -12.68
N VAL A 302 30.64 5.66 -13.35
CA VAL A 302 29.87 6.91 -13.47
C VAL A 302 29.35 7.40 -12.12
N ALA A 303 28.91 6.48 -11.25
CA ALA A 303 28.44 6.82 -9.90
C ALA A 303 29.56 7.29 -8.97
N ASP A 304 30.77 6.73 -9.12
CA ASP A 304 31.94 7.10 -8.31
C ASP A 304 32.48 8.47 -8.74
N ASN A 305 32.76 8.66 -10.03
CA ASN A 305 33.21 9.94 -10.57
C ASN A 305 32.89 10.04 -12.07
N LYS A 306 31.87 10.83 -12.38
CA LYS A 306 31.40 11.06 -13.75
C LYS A 306 32.48 11.63 -14.67
N ASP A 307 33.23 12.65 -14.24
CA ASP A 307 34.20 13.35 -15.09
C ASP A 307 35.41 12.45 -15.40
N LEU A 308 35.84 11.63 -14.43
CA LEU A 308 36.89 10.63 -14.64
C LEU A 308 36.42 9.48 -15.54
N ALA A 309 35.16 9.04 -15.40
CA ALA A 309 34.58 8.04 -16.26
C ALA A 309 34.54 8.52 -17.74
N GLU A 310 34.14 9.77 -17.96
CA GLU A 310 34.07 10.37 -19.30
C GLU A 310 35.45 10.53 -19.93
N SER A 311 36.46 11.00 -19.17
CA SER A 311 37.84 11.09 -19.67
C SER A 311 38.50 9.74 -19.92
N SER A 312 38.02 8.67 -19.28
CA SER A 312 38.42 7.28 -19.52
C SER A 312 37.70 6.63 -20.72
N GLY A 313 36.89 7.40 -21.48
CA GLY A 313 36.20 6.94 -22.69
C GLY A 313 34.86 6.23 -22.46
N ILE A 314 34.28 6.32 -21.25
CA ILE A 314 32.94 5.80 -20.97
C ILE A 314 31.90 6.81 -21.49
N ASP A 315 31.01 6.36 -22.38
CA ASP A 315 29.84 7.15 -22.79
C ASP A 315 28.82 7.24 -21.64
N VAL A 316 28.95 8.29 -20.83
CA VAL A 316 28.13 8.50 -19.64
C VAL A 316 26.65 8.64 -19.99
N ASP A 317 26.32 9.31 -21.09
CA ASP A 317 24.93 9.50 -21.52
C ASP A 317 24.28 8.16 -21.88
N ARG A 318 25.02 7.25 -22.53
CA ARG A 318 24.52 5.89 -22.81
C ARG A 318 24.34 5.06 -21.54
N VAL A 319 25.23 5.20 -20.56
CA VAL A 319 25.09 4.54 -19.25
C VAL A 319 23.83 5.03 -18.53
N ILE A 320 23.64 6.35 -18.44
CA ILE A 320 22.45 6.95 -17.83
C ILE A 320 21.18 6.51 -18.55
N LEU A 321 21.18 6.49 -19.89
CA LEU A 321 20.03 6.02 -20.68
C LEU A 321 19.65 4.58 -20.34
N PHE A 322 20.65 3.69 -20.22
CA PHE A 322 20.40 2.31 -19.82
C PHE A 322 19.85 2.22 -18.39
N VAL A 323 20.36 3.04 -17.46
CA VAL A 323 19.85 3.10 -16.09
C VAL A 323 18.38 3.51 -16.06
N TRP A 324 17.98 4.52 -16.84
CA TRP A 324 16.58 4.94 -16.95
C TRP A 324 15.69 3.88 -17.60
N ALA A 325 16.18 3.20 -18.63
CA ALA A 325 15.51 2.07 -19.25
C ALA A 325 15.23 0.95 -18.23
N LEU A 326 16.27 0.56 -17.48
CA LEU A 326 16.16 -0.44 -16.42
C LEU A 326 15.21 0.01 -15.30
N ALA A 327 15.32 1.26 -14.86
CA ALA A 327 14.48 1.82 -13.81
C ALA A 327 13.00 1.84 -14.18
N GLY A 328 12.66 2.19 -15.43
CA GLY A 328 11.28 2.16 -15.93
C GLY A 328 10.70 0.74 -15.98
N GLY A 329 11.50 -0.24 -16.42
CA GLY A 329 11.10 -1.64 -16.41
C GLY A 329 10.88 -2.20 -15.00
N LEU A 330 11.82 -1.93 -14.09
CA LEU A 330 11.71 -2.35 -12.68
C LEU A 330 10.56 -1.67 -11.95
N ALA A 331 10.34 -0.36 -12.17
CA ALA A 331 9.21 0.36 -11.61
C ALA A 331 7.87 -0.25 -12.08
N THR A 332 7.78 -0.61 -13.35
CA THR A 332 6.57 -1.23 -13.91
C THR A 332 6.31 -2.59 -13.31
N LEU A 333 7.32 -3.46 -13.28
CA LEU A 333 7.19 -4.78 -12.65
C LEU A 333 6.82 -4.66 -11.17
N GLY A 334 7.52 -3.81 -10.42
CA GLY A 334 7.24 -3.54 -9.02
C GLY A 334 5.82 -3.02 -8.77
N GLY A 335 5.30 -2.17 -9.66
CA GLY A 335 3.93 -1.67 -9.61
C GLY A 335 2.89 -2.76 -9.79
N VAL A 336 3.06 -3.64 -10.78
CA VAL A 336 2.16 -4.79 -11.00
C VAL A 336 2.18 -5.72 -9.79
N MET A 337 3.37 -6.03 -9.28
CA MET A 337 3.53 -6.92 -8.12
C MET A 337 2.94 -6.32 -6.85
N PHE A 338 3.09 -5.01 -6.64
CA PHE A 338 2.46 -4.31 -5.52
C PHE A 338 0.93 -4.36 -5.60
N ALA A 339 0.37 -4.11 -6.79
CA ALA A 339 -1.07 -4.20 -7.02
C ALA A 339 -1.60 -5.62 -6.75
N LEU A 340 -0.86 -6.64 -7.21
CA LEU A 340 -1.22 -8.05 -7.00
C LEU A 340 -1.14 -8.48 -5.54
N SER A 341 -0.02 -8.19 -4.86
CA SER A 341 0.22 -8.77 -3.54
C SER A 341 -0.35 -7.96 -2.38
N GLU A 342 -0.33 -6.64 -2.49
CA GLU A 342 -0.61 -5.74 -1.36
C GLU A 342 -1.97 -5.05 -1.46
N LEU A 343 -2.43 -4.79 -2.70
CA LEU A 343 -3.74 -4.18 -2.97
C LEU A 343 -4.81 -5.21 -3.37
N GLY A 344 -4.54 -6.51 -3.13
CA GLY A 344 -5.49 -7.59 -3.36
C GLY A 344 -5.87 -7.76 -4.84
N GLY A 345 -4.92 -7.56 -5.75
CA GLY A 345 -5.15 -7.67 -7.19
C GLY A 345 -5.78 -6.44 -7.82
N ARG A 346 -5.75 -5.28 -7.14
CA ARG A 346 -6.37 -4.03 -7.60
C ARG A 346 -5.35 -2.94 -7.88
N VAL A 347 -5.55 -2.21 -8.97
CA VAL A 347 -4.76 -1.04 -9.35
C VAL A 347 -5.47 0.22 -8.86
N GLN A 348 -4.71 1.11 -8.21
CA GLN A 348 -5.19 2.41 -7.73
C GLN A 348 -4.35 3.53 -8.34
N TRP A 349 -4.97 4.67 -8.64
CA TRP A 349 -4.33 5.80 -9.32
C TRP A 349 -3.23 6.52 -8.51
N GLU A 350 -3.19 6.36 -7.18
CA GLU A 350 -2.18 7.01 -6.31
C GLU A 350 -1.22 6.02 -5.63
N MET A 351 -1.24 4.75 -6.04
CA MET A 351 -0.53 3.68 -5.33
C MET A 351 1.00 3.87 -5.28
N GLY A 352 1.58 4.39 -6.36
CA GLY A 352 3.01 4.66 -6.45
C GLY A 352 3.46 5.85 -5.61
N PHE A 353 2.59 6.83 -5.39
CA PHE A 353 2.85 7.95 -4.47
C PHE A 353 2.94 7.45 -3.01
N LYS A 354 2.04 6.55 -2.60
CA LYS A 354 2.08 5.90 -1.27
C LYS A 354 3.37 5.09 -1.08
N LEU A 355 3.82 4.40 -2.12
CA LEU A 355 5.08 3.65 -2.10
C LEU A 355 6.33 4.54 -2.13
N LEU A 356 6.26 5.73 -2.73
CA LEU A 356 7.43 6.57 -2.99
C LEU A 356 8.22 6.88 -1.73
N LEU A 357 7.54 7.24 -0.65
CA LEU A 357 8.18 7.56 0.61
C LEU A 357 8.86 6.33 1.22
N LEU A 358 8.25 5.15 1.10
CA LEU A 358 8.82 3.88 1.57
C LEU A 358 10.03 3.45 0.72
N MET A 359 10.01 3.71 -0.58
CA MET A 359 11.18 3.50 -1.43
C MET A 359 12.33 4.40 -1.02
N PHE A 360 12.08 5.71 -0.86
CA PHE A 360 13.12 6.62 -0.39
C PHE A 360 13.65 6.21 0.98
N ALA A 361 12.77 5.85 1.90
CA ALA A 361 13.12 5.31 3.20
C ALA A 361 14.06 4.10 3.11
N GLY A 362 13.71 3.11 2.29
CA GLY A 362 14.52 1.91 2.12
C GLY A 362 15.86 2.21 1.48
N ILE A 363 15.90 3.07 0.47
CA ILE A 363 17.14 3.43 -0.23
C ILE A 363 18.05 4.29 0.67
N THR A 364 17.51 5.23 1.44
CA THR A 364 18.29 6.07 2.36
C THR A 364 18.82 5.25 3.54
N LEU A 365 18.00 4.37 4.11
CA LEU A 365 18.43 3.42 5.13
C LEU A 365 19.53 2.50 4.60
N GLY A 366 19.41 2.06 3.36
CA GLY A 366 20.40 1.24 2.68
C GLY A 366 21.73 1.94 2.40
N GLY A 367 21.67 3.24 2.11
CA GLY A 367 22.77 4.03 1.56
C GLY A 367 22.45 4.42 0.12
N LEU A 368 22.16 5.71 -0.08
CA LEU A 368 21.79 6.29 -1.37
C LEU A 368 22.85 6.00 -2.45
N GLY A 369 22.39 5.63 -3.64
CA GLY A 369 23.26 5.38 -4.80
C GLY A 369 23.93 4.00 -4.82
N THR A 370 23.73 3.16 -3.79
CA THR A 370 24.19 1.78 -3.80
C THR A 370 23.02 0.83 -4.05
N ALA A 371 23.12 -0.04 -5.06
CA ALA A 371 22.06 -1.00 -5.36
C ALA A 371 21.88 -2.05 -4.25
N TYR A 372 22.98 -2.51 -3.64
CA TYR A 372 22.96 -3.47 -2.53
C TYR A 372 22.38 -2.87 -1.25
N GLY A 373 22.79 -1.63 -0.93
CA GLY A 373 22.21 -0.87 0.17
C GLY A 373 20.71 -0.74 -0.02
N ALA A 374 20.27 -0.26 -1.19
CA ALA A 374 18.86 -0.11 -1.50
C ALA A 374 18.07 -1.41 -1.33
N LEU A 375 18.58 -2.55 -1.80
CA LEU A 375 17.92 -3.85 -1.63
C LEU A 375 17.73 -4.19 -0.15
N LEU A 376 18.81 -4.18 0.63
CA LEU A 376 18.76 -4.53 2.05
C LEU A 376 17.88 -3.56 2.83
N GLY A 377 18.02 -2.26 2.60
CA GLY A 377 17.25 -1.23 3.27
C GLY A 377 15.76 -1.32 2.96
N CYS A 378 15.36 -1.61 1.72
CA CYS A 378 13.95 -1.82 1.36
C CYS A 378 13.37 -3.08 2.01
N VAL A 379 14.14 -4.16 2.10
CA VAL A 379 13.70 -5.39 2.82
C VAL A 379 13.48 -5.10 4.31
N ILE A 380 14.41 -4.37 4.94
CA ILE A 380 14.28 -3.96 6.34
C ILE A 380 13.05 -3.06 6.53
N VAL A 381 12.83 -2.09 5.64
CA VAL A 381 11.66 -1.21 5.70
C VAL A 381 10.36 -2.01 5.56
N GLY A 382 10.29 -2.96 4.61
CA GLY A 382 9.11 -3.82 4.47
C GLY A 382 8.83 -4.65 5.72
N LEU A 383 9.87 -5.24 6.31
CA LEU A 383 9.78 -5.96 7.59
C LEU A 383 9.27 -5.06 8.72
N LEU A 384 9.82 -3.86 8.87
CA LEU A 384 9.42 -2.93 9.92
C LEU A 384 7.98 -2.45 9.75
N VAL A 385 7.56 -2.15 8.52
CA VAL A 385 6.18 -1.75 8.22
C VAL A 385 5.22 -2.88 8.60
N GLN A 386 5.50 -4.11 8.20
CA GLN A 386 4.60 -5.23 8.46
C GLN A 386 4.61 -5.67 9.93
N LEU A 387 5.77 -5.71 10.57
CA LEU A 387 5.83 -6.03 12.01
C LEU A 387 5.20 -4.93 12.87
N SER A 388 5.19 -3.67 12.43
CA SER A 388 4.54 -2.59 13.18
C SER A 388 3.04 -2.80 13.34
N THR A 389 2.38 -3.56 12.45
CA THR A 389 0.94 -3.84 12.53
C THR A 389 0.57 -4.82 13.62
N TYR A 390 1.55 -5.43 14.30
CA TYR A 390 1.30 -6.20 15.52
C TYR A 390 0.86 -5.29 16.69
N ILE A 391 1.32 -4.03 16.70
CA ILE A 391 1.07 -3.08 17.79
C ILE A 391 0.18 -1.92 17.32
N LEU A 392 0.32 -1.53 16.04
CA LEU A 392 -0.46 -0.45 15.43
C LEU A 392 -1.59 -1.01 14.56
N SER A 393 -2.66 -0.22 14.41
CA SER A 393 -3.69 -0.52 13.41
C SER A 393 -3.05 -0.67 12.01
N PRO A 394 -3.45 -1.68 11.20
CA PRO A 394 -2.98 -1.85 9.83
C PRO A 394 -3.16 -0.61 8.94
N ASP A 395 -4.16 0.24 9.23
CA ASP A 395 -4.39 1.50 8.51
C ASP A 395 -3.26 2.51 8.74
N LEU A 396 -2.55 2.39 9.87
CA LEU A 396 -1.43 3.24 10.26
C LEU A 396 -0.08 2.62 9.93
N LYS A 397 -0.03 1.46 9.25
CA LYS A 397 1.22 0.72 9.01
C LYS A 397 2.32 1.54 8.32
N TYR A 398 1.94 2.40 7.38
CA TYR A 398 2.88 3.27 6.68
C TYR A 398 3.47 4.37 7.58
N ILE A 399 2.68 4.89 8.54
CA ILE A 399 3.14 5.88 9.52
C ILE A 399 4.06 5.21 10.54
N GLY A 400 3.67 4.04 11.06
CA GLY A 400 4.46 3.28 12.02
C GLY A 400 5.84 2.93 11.50
N GLY A 401 5.92 2.34 10.30
CA GLY A 401 7.19 2.02 9.66
C GLY A 401 8.07 3.24 9.38
N LEU A 402 7.46 4.38 9.01
CA LEU A 402 8.20 5.62 8.77
C LEU A 402 8.75 6.23 10.06
N LEU A 403 8.01 6.22 11.17
CA LEU A 403 8.49 6.72 12.46
C LEU A 403 9.69 5.91 12.95
N ILE A 404 9.62 4.58 12.86
CA ILE A 404 10.73 3.70 13.24
C ILE A 404 11.96 4.00 12.36
N LEU A 405 11.76 4.22 11.06
CA LEU A 405 12.83 4.64 10.17
C LEU A 405 13.44 5.98 10.58
N ILE A 406 12.63 7.00 10.90
CA ILE A 406 13.14 8.31 11.35
C ILE A 406 14.04 8.13 12.57
N ILE A 407 13.64 7.28 13.52
CA ILE A 407 14.46 6.96 14.70
C ILE A 407 15.79 6.32 14.27
N ILE A 408 15.76 5.35 13.37
CA ILE A 408 16.98 4.68 12.88
C ILE A 408 17.91 5.64 12.16
N LEU A 409 17.38 6.50 11.28
CA LEU A 409 18.18 7.48 10.53
C LEU A 409 18.72 8.60 11.43
N THR A 410 18.01 8.96 12.50
CA THR A 410 18.52 9.89 13.52
C THR A 410 19.75 9.32 14.23
N ILE A 411 19.76 8.01 14.47
CA ILE A 411 20.87 7.31 15.12
C ILE A 411 21.99 6.97 14.12
N ARG A 412 21.66 6.66 12.86
CA ARG A 412 22.59 6.30 11.78
C ARG A 412 22.25 7.01 10.46
N PRO A 413 22.63 8.29 10.31
CA PRO A 413 22.27 9.09 9.14
C PRO A 413 22.97 8.67 7.83
N GLN A 414 24.04 7.87 7.90
CA GLN A 414 24.73 7.35 6.72
C GLN A 414 24.10 6.07 6.15
N GLY A 415 23.01 5.57 6.76
CA GLY A 415 22.46 4.26 6.42
C GLY A 415 23.32 3.10 6.92
N ILE A 416 22.89 1.88 6.63
CA ILE A 416 23.49 0.63 7.12
C ILE A 416 24.73 0.26 6.31
N LEU A 417 24.72 0.51 5.00
CA LEU A 417 25.81 0.18 4.08
C LEU A 417 26.40 1.40 3.35
N GLY A 418 26.07 2.62 3.78
CA GLY A 418 26.65 3.84 3.20
C GLY A 418 28.15 3.91 3.45
N SER A 419 28.91 4.21 2.39
CA SER A 419 30.34 4.49 2.51
C SER A 419 30.56 5.76 3.33
N ARG A 420 31.47 5.70 4.32
CA ARG A 420 31.93 6.92 5.00
C ARG A 420 32.47 7.86 3.95
N ALA A 421 31.91 9.08 3.87
CA ALA A 421 32.55 10.16 3.15
C ALA A 421 33.99 10.30 3.69
N ARG A 422 34.98 9.90 2.89
CA ARG A 422 36.36 10.32 3.11
C ARG A 422 36.38 11.79 2.73
N ILE A 423 36.20 12.64 3.73
CA ILE A 423 36.53 14.06 3.64
C ILE A 423 38.06 14.06 3.47
N GLY A 424 38.50 14.26 2.24
CA GLY A 424 39.89 14.31 1.83
C GLY A 424 40.10 15.54 0.98
#